data_AF-A0A7W7HKN8-F1
#
_entry.id   AF-A0A7W7HKN8-F1
#
_cell.length_a   1.000
_cell.length_b   1.000
_cell.length_c   1.000
_cell.angle_alpha   90.00
_cell.angle_beta   90.00
_cell.angle_gamma   90.00
#
_symmetry.space_group_name_H-M   'P 1'
#
loop_
_entity.id
_entity.type
_entity.pdbx_description
1 polymer ?
#
loop_
_entity_poly.entity_id
_entity_poly.type
_entity_poly.pdbx_seq_one_letter_code
_entity_poly.pdbx_strand_id
1 'polypeptide(L)'
;MLTIGQLASYAGVTVRTVRHYHQIGLLPEPERDNSGYRRYGATAVVSLIKVRTLAEAGVPLSEIDSLLQADAPAFAAAIQRIDARLSDEIAQRENSRKQIAQLAAGDHAALPSEVAFYLNRLREIGASERLVHAERDGWILMTARWPDRVREWMPSKLAQLEDPRLVRLYQVLSRLLEGGEIDEALLEEAADIMAVLAEEAHAGGDVMSEDDLEDGLPFDLLDAFAVEVDPRAQRMRDLMRKRGWESWTRQERVAGPVPPVVERQRT
;
A
#
# COMPACT_ATOMS: atom_id res chain seq x y z
N MET A 1 19.32 -49.80 -25.21
CA MET A 1 20.33 -48.81 -24.78
C MET A 1 20.04 -47.49 -25.49
N LEU A 2 19.96 -46.38 -24.76
CA LEU A 2 19.58 -45.06 -25.25
C LEU A 2 20.78 -44.11 -25.30
N THR A 3 20.78 -43.16 -26.23
CA THR A 3 21.67 -41.98 -26.18
C THR A 3 21.19 -40.99 -25.11
N ILE A 4 22.04 -40.03 -24.73
CA ILE A 4 21.64 -38.98 -23.76
C ILE A 4 20.43 -38.15 -24.24
N GLY A 5 20.32 -37.92 -25.56
CA GLY A 5 19.18 -37.21 -26.15
C GLY A 5 17.88 -38.00 -26.05
N GLN A 6 17.94 -39.31 -26.30
CA GLN A 6 16.80 -40.20 -26.14
C GLN A 6 16.40 -40.37 -24.67
N LEU A 7 17.37 -40.52 -23.75
CA LEU A 7 17.13 -40.56 -22.31
C LEU A 7 16.39 -39.29 -21.84
N ALA A 8 16.90 -38.12 -22.23
CA ALA A 8 16.31 -36.83 -21.90
C ALA A 8 14.86 -36.73 -22.43
N SER A 9 14.63 -37.13 -23.68
CA SER A 9 13.29 -37.17 -24.29
C SER A 9 12.33 -38.08 -23.54
N TYR A 10 12.73 -39.32 -23.22
CA TYR A 10 11.89 -40.26 -22.45
C TYR A 10 11.52 -39.73 -21.07
N ALA A 11 12.45 -39.06 -20.41
CA ALA A 11 12.22 -38.46 -19.11
C ALA A 11 11.65 -37.03 -19.20
N GLY A 12 11.31 -36.51 -20.38
CA GLY A 12 10.74 -35.17 -20.52
C GLY A 12 11.62 -34.04 -19.98
N VAL A 13 12.95 -34.22 -19.95
CA VAL A 13 13.91 -33.22 -19.48
C VAL A 13 14.85 -32.82 -20.62
N THR A 14 15.65 -31.77 -20.40
CA THR A 14 16.67 -31.38 -21.38
C THR A 14 17.94 -32.22 -21.22
N VAL A 15 18.73 -32.35 -22.29
CA VAL A 15 20.08 -32.96 -22.20
C VAL A 15 20.96 -32.20 -21.20
N ARG A 16 20.77 -30.88 -21.07
CA ARG A 16 21.46 -30.06 -20.07
C ARG A 16 21.11 -30.50 -18.64
N THR A 17 19.85 -30.80 -18.36
CA THR A 17 19.39 -31.32 -17.07
C THR A 17 20.06 -32.66 -16.75
N VAL A 18 20.12 -33.58 -17.72
CA VAL A 18 20.80 -34.88 -17.52
C VAL A 18 22.27 -34.69 -17.19
N ARG A 19 22.98 -33.80 -17.90
CA ARG A 19 24.39 -33.47 -17.60
C ARG A 19 24.56 -32.84 -16.23
N HIS A 20 23.63 -31.96 -15.83
CA HIS A 20 23.64 -31.36 -14.51
C HIS A 20 23.50 -32.42 -13.42
N TYR A 21 22.56 -33.35 -13.56
CA TYR A 21 22.37 -34.45 -12.60
C TYR A 21 23.57 -35.39 -12.53
N HIS A 22 24.27 -35.64 -13.64
CA HIS A 22 25.57 -36.33 -13.57
C HIS A 22 26.62 -35.54 -12.78
N GLN A 23 26.72 -34.22 -13.02
CA GLN A 23 27.71 -33.37 -12.36
C GLN A 23 27.51 -33.30 -10.85
N ILE A 24 26.26 -33.27 -10.37
CA ILE A 24 25.95 -33.25 -8.94
C ILE A 24 25.84 -34.66 -8.33
N GLY A 25 26.14 -35.72 -9.10
CA GLY A 25 26.13 -37.10 -8.63
C GLY A 25 24.74 -37.74 -8.47
N LEU A 26 23.68 -37.04 -8.86
CA LEU A 26 22.29 -37.50 -8.68
C LEU A 26 21.85 -38.56 -9.71
N LEU A 27 22.58 -38.65 -10.84
CA LEU A 27 22.43 -39.73 -11.82
C LEU A 27 23.82 -40.30 -12.12
N PRO A 28 24.04 -41.61 -11.99
CA PRO A 28 25.34 -42.20 -12.30
C PRO A 28 25.65 -42.05 -13.79
N GLU A 29 26.88 -41.61 -14.10
CA GLU A 29 27.33 -41.46 -15.49
C GLU A 29 27.90 -42.80 -15.99
N PRO A 30 27.30 -43.43 -17.03
CA PRO A 30 27.79 -44.70 -17.54
C PRO A 30 29.13 -44.51 -18.27
N GLU A 31 29.90 -45.60 -18.32
CA GLU A 31 31.10 -45.67 -19.15
C GLU A 31 30.77 -45.47 -20.64
N ARG A 32 31.78 -45.05 -21.39
CA ARG A 32 31.67 -44.93 -22.85
C ARG A 32 31.81 -46.31 -23.48
N ASP A 33 30.93 -46.62 -24.43
CA ASP A 33 31.04 -47.84 -25.24
C ASP A 33 32.27 -47.80 -26.16
N ASN A 34 32.54 -48.91 -26.87
CA ASN A 34 33.64 -49.02 -27.83
C ASN A 34 33.57 -47.99 -28.99
N SER A 35 32.43 -47.33 -29.18
CA SER A 35 32.22 -46.27 -30.16
C SER A 35 32.39 -44.87 -29.56
N GLY A 36 32.76 -44.77 -28.28
CA GLY A 36 32.98 -43.53 -27.55
C GLY A 36 31.72 -42.85 -27.02
N TYR A 37 30.54 -43.49 -27.14
CA TYR A 37 29.25 -42.93 -26.73
C TYR A 37 28.78 -43.50 -25.39
N ARG A 38 28.10 -42.65 -24.60
CA ARG A 38 27.40 -43.09 -23.39
C ARG A 38 26.08 -43.74 -23.74
N ARG A 39 25.80 -44.90 -23.12
CA ARG A 39 24.59 -45.69 -23.35
C ARG A 39 23.84 -45.88 -22.04
N TYR A 40 22.55 -45.56 -22.07
CA TYR A 40 21.68 -45.61 -20.90
C TYR A 40 20.70 -46.78 -21.01
N GLY A 41 20.59 -47.58 -19.96
CA GLY A 41 19.60 -48.64 -19.84
C GLY A 41 18.24 -48.14 -19.37
N ALA A 42 17.26 -49.04 -19.30
CA ALA A 42 15.92 -48.72 -18.79
C ALA A 42 15.95 -48.26 -17.31
N THR A 43 16.87 -48.78 -16.50
CA THR A 43 17.06 -48.37 -15.10
C THR A 43 17.41 -46.88 -14.98
N ALA A 44 18.27 -46.36 -15.87
CA ALA A 44 18.62 -44.95 -15.91
C ALA A 44 17.41 -44.06 -16.26
N VAL A 45 16.51 -44.54 -17.13
CA VAL A 45 15.26 -43.85 -17.44
C VAL A 45 14.36 -43.76 -16.21
N VAL A 46 14.17 -44.89 -15.50
CA VAL A 46 13.36 -44.94 -14.28
C VAL A 46 13.94 -44.02 -13.21
N SER A 47 15.25 -44.06 -12.97
CA SER A 47 15.91 -43.16 -12.00
C SER A 47 15.72 -41.70 -12.37
N LEU A 48 15.92 -41.33 -13.64
CA LEU A 48 15.76 -39.96 -14.09
C LEU A 48 14.30 -39.47 -13.96
N ILE A 49 13.30 -40.32 -14.24
CA ILE A 49 11.89 -39.99 -14.02
C ILE A 49 11.61 -39.76 -12.54
N LYS A 50 12.10 -40.62 -11.64
CA LYS A 50 11.90 -40.45 -10.18
C LYS A 50 12.54 -39.16 -9.67
N VAL A 51 13.77 -38.87 -10.08
CA VAL A 51 14.48 -37.63 -9.74
C VAL A 51 13.67 -36.42 -10.22
N ARG A 52 13.21 -36.44 -11.48
CA ARG A 52 12.38 -35.35 -12.04
C ARG A 52 11.10 -35.16 -11.24
N THR A 53 10.35 -36.23 -10.95
CA THR A 53 9.08 -36.13 -10.21
C THR A 53 9.28 -35.50 -8.83
N LEU A 54 10.34 -35.87 -8.10
CA LEU A 54 10.66 -35.27 -6.81
C LEU A 54 11.07 -33.80 -6.95
N ALA A 55 11.92 -33.48 -7.92
CA ALA A 55 12.33 -32.10 -8.18
C ALA A 55 11.13 -31.20 -8.56
N GLU A 56 10.20 -31.69 -9.39
CA GLU A 56 8.96 -31.00 -9.77
C GLU A 56 8.01 -30.79 -8.58
N ALA A 57 8.04 -31.69 -7.60
CA ALA A 57 7.29 -31.56 -6.35
C ALA A 57 7.95 -30.59 -5.34
N GLY A 58 9.05 -29.92 -5.69
CA GLY A 58 9.72 -28.95 -4.83
C GLY A 58 10.70 -29.57 -3.82
N VAL A 59 11.07 -30.84 -4.01
CA VAL A 59 12.12 -31.49 -3.21
C VAL A 59 13.49 -30.93 -3.61
N PRO A 60 14.31 -30.44 -2.66
CA PRO A 60 15.66 -29.98 -2.96
C PRO A 60 16.52 -31.09 -3.58
N LEU A 61 17.27 -30.79 -4.65
CA LEU A 61 18.10 -31.79 -5.35
C LEU A 61 19.11 -32.50 -4.43
N SER A 62 19.55 -31.83 -3.36
CA SER A 62 20.46 -32.37 -2.34
C SER A 62 19.82 -33.47 -1.47
N GLU A 63 18.49 -33.50 -1.37
CA GLU A 63 17.75 -34.50 -0.57
C GLU A 63 17.28 -35.68 -1.41
N ILE A 64 17.19 -35.53 -2.74
CA ILE A 64 16.59 -36.54 -3.63
C ILE A 64 17.31 -37.88 -3.55
N ASP A 65 18.65 -37.91 -3.54
CA ASP A 65 19.38 -39.19 -3.49
C ASP A 65 19.05 -39.96 -2.19
N SER A 66 19.04 -39.26 -1.06
CA SER A 66 18.69 -39.84 0.25
C SER A 66 17.25 -40.39 0.27
N LEU A 67 16.32 -39.72 -0.40
CA LEU A 67 14.94 -40.17 -0.54
C LEU A 67 14.81 -41.39 -1.44
N LEU A 68 15.58 -41.47 -2.53
CA LEU A 68 15.54 -42.61 -3.44
C LEU A 68 16.09 -43.89 -2.83
N GLN A 69 16.98 -43.77 -1.82
CA GLN A 69 17.53 -44.90 -1.07
C GLN A 69 16.75 -45.21 0.22
N ALA A 70 15.78 -44.38 0.61
CA ALA A 70 15.00 -44.55 1.82
C ALA A 70 14.05 -45.76 1.72
N ASP A 71 13.80 -46.41 2.86
CA ASP A 71 12.71 -47.38 2.96
C ASP A 71 11.34 -46.68 2.93
N ALA A 72 10.27 -47.46 2.78
CA ALA A 72 8.93 -46.89 2.64
C ALA A 72 8.50 -45.98 3.82
N PRO A 73 8.78 -46.34 5.10
CA PRO A 73 8.51 -45.46 6.23
C PRO A 73 9.32 -44.16 6.21
N ALA A 74 10.63 -44.22 5.97
CA ALA A 74 11.48 -43.02 5.96
C ALA A 74 11.13 -42.10 4.77
N PHE A 75 10.81 -42.68 3.61
CA PHE A 75 10.32 -41.93 2.46
C PHE A 75 9.02 -41.19 2.78
N ALA A 76 8.02 -41.88 3.35
CA ALA A 76 6.75 -41.26 3.71
C ALA A 76 6.92 -40.12 4.73
N ALA A 77 7.74 -40.33 5.76
CA ALA A 77 8.03 -39.30 6.75
C ALA A 77 8.73 -38.07 6.13
N ALA A 78 9.67 -38.29 5.21
CA ALA A 78 10.36 -37.20 4.54
C ALA A 78 9.44 -36.41 3.59
N ILE A 79 8.54 -37.08 2.85
CA ILE A 79 7.52 -36.40 2.05
C ILE A 79 6.59 -35.56 2.93
N GLN A 80 6.14 -36.07 4.08
CA GLN A 80 5.32 -35.30 5.03
C GLN A 80 6.03 -34.05 5.55
N ARG A 81 7.33 -34.13 5.86
CA ARG A 81 8.12 -32.95 6.27
C ARG A 81 8.21 -31.91 5.15
N ILE A 82 8.37 -32.34 3.91
CA ILE A 82 8.46 -31.44 2.76
C ILE A 82 7.12 -30.76 2.51
N ASP A 83 6.01 -31.50 2.58
CA ASP A 83 4.65 -30.97 2.45
C ASP A 83 4.32 -29.94 3.54
N ALA A 84 4.69 -30.23 4.79
CA ALA A 84 4.53 -29.29 5.90
C ALA A 84 5.34 -28.00 5.67
N ARG A 85 6.61 -28.11 5.26
CA ARG A 85 7.44 -26.94 4.92
C ARG A 85 6.83 -26.11 3.79
N LEU A 86 6.34 -26.75 2.73
CA LEU A 86 5.70 -26.05 1.61
C LEU A 86 4.42 -25.35 2.06
N SER A 87 3.64 -25.96 2.94
CA SER A 87 2.43 -25.36 3.52
C SER A 87 2.77 -24.11 4.35
N ASP A 88 3.82 -24.17 5.16
CA ASP A 88 4.31 -23.02 5.93
C ASP A 88 4.80 -21.88 5.01
N GLU A 89 5.54 -22.22 3.95
CA GLU A 89 5.99 -21.26 2.95
C GLU A 89 4.80 -20.59 2.24
N ILE A 90 3.76 -21.36 1.87
CA ILE A 90 2.53 -20.83 1.28
C ILE A 90 1.87 -19.85 2.26
N ALA A 91 1.66 -20.25 3.51
CA ALA A 91 1.05 -19.39 4.52
C ALA A 91 1.85 -18.08 4.72
N GLN A 92 3.18 -18.16 4.75
CA GLN A 92 4.04 -16.99 4.86
C GLN A 92 3.92 -16.07 3.63
N ARG A 93 3.88 -16.64 2.43
CA ARG A 93 3.71 -15.88 1.18
C ARG A 93 2.33 -15.26 1.08
N GLU A 94 1.27 -15.95 1.50
CA GLU A 94 -0.07 -15.39 1.58
C GLU A 94 -0.15 -14.24 2.59
N ASN A 95 0.47 -14.36 3.77
CA ASN A 95 0.54 -13.27 4.73
C ASN A 95 1.30 -12.06 4.16
N SER A 96 2.44 -12.30 3.50
CA SER A 96 3.20 -11.24 2.84
C SER A 96 2.37 -10.56 1.74
N ARG A 97 1.59 -11.32 0.96
CA ARG A 97 0.66 -10.77 -0.04
C ARG A 97 -0.44 -9.93 0.58
N LYS A 98 -1.00 -10.34 1.73
CA LYS A 98 -1.99 -9.54 2.48
C LYS A 98 -1.37 -8.22 2.95
N GLN A 99 -0.16 -8.25 3.49
CA GLN A 99 0.56 -7.04 3.90
C GLN A 99 0.85 -6.11 2.72
N ILE A 100 1.31 -6.65 1.59
CA ILE A 100 1.51 -5.87 0.36
C ILE A 100 0.19 -5.29 -0.14
N ALA A 101 -0.91 -6.05 -0.10
CA ALA A 101 -2.23 -5.55 -0.50
C ALA A 101 -2.71 -4.42 0.42
N GLN A 102 -2.45 -4.49 1.72
CA GLN A 102 -2.72 -3.40 2.67
C GLN A 102 -1.87 -2.15 2.34
N LEU A 103 -0.56 -2.33 2.09
CA LEU A 103 0.32 -1.25 1.67
C LEU A 103 -0.11 -0.62 0.33
N ALA A 104 -0.51 -1.44 -0.65
CA ALA A 104 -0.95 -1.00 -1.98
C ALA A 104 -2.35 -0.37 -1.97
N ALA A 105 -3.21 -0.77 -1.03
CA ALA A 105 -4.49 -0.12 -0.77
C ALA A 105 -4.31 1.27 -0.11
N GLY A 106 -3.06 1.71 0.14
CA GLY A 106 -2.75 3.01 0.71
C GLY A 106 -3.10 3.13 2.19
N ASP A 107 -3.42 2.02 2.83
CA ASP A 107 -4.20 1.96 4.05
C ASP A 107 -3.49 1.02 5.05
N HIS A 108 -3.09 1.58 6.20
CA HIS A 108 -2.83 0.90 7.49
C HIS A 108 -1.39 0.60 7.95
N ALA A 109 -0.32 0.87 7.19
CA ALA A 109 1.02 0.70 7.78
C ALA A 109 1.47 1.86 8.67
N ALA A 110 0.89 3.05 8.48
CA ALA A 110 1.25 4.27 9.22
C ALA A 110 0.05 4.98 9.87
N LEU A 111 -1.18 4.50 9.65
CA LEU A 111 -2.42 5.19 10.05
C LEU A 111 -3.37 4.25 10.81
N PRO A 112 -4.09 4.74 11.84
CA PRO A 112 -5.17 4.01 12.49
C PRO A 112 -6.28 3.63 11.51
N SER A 113 -7.01 2.54 11.82
CA SER A 113 -8.15 2.06 11.03
C SER A 113 -9.24 3.10 10.80
N GLU A 114 -9.44 3.99 11.77
CA GLU A 114 -10.44 5.05 11.78
C GLU A 114 -10.11 6.12 10.73
N VAL A 115 -8.83 6.45 10.56
CA VAL A 115 -8.36 7.36 9.50
C VAL A 115 -8.57 6.73 8.12
N ALA A 116 -8.27 5.44 7.97
CA ALA A 116 -8.52 4.74 6.72
C ALA A 116 -10.02 4.71 6.35
N PHE A 117 -10.89 4.50 7.34
CA PHE A 117 -12.34 4.60 7.12
C PHE A 117 -12.74 6.01 6.66
N TYR A 118 -12.18 7.06 7.28
CA TYR A 118 -12.38 8.45 6.87
C TYR A 118 -11.92 8.70 5.42
N LEU A 119 -10.73 8.24 5.03
CA LEU A 119 -10.23 8.40 3.65
C LEU A 119 -11.12 7.67 2.63
N ASN A 120 -11.65 6.51 2.98
CA ASN A 120 -12.62 5.80 2.14
C ASN A 120 -13.95 6.57 2.02
N ARG A 121 -14.43 7.19 3.10
CA ARG A 121 -15.61 8.07 3.04
C ARG A 121 -15.39 9.28 2.14
N LEU A 122 -14.18 9.87 2.12
CA LEU A 122 -13.85 10.95 1.18
C LEU A 122 -13.98 10.51 -0.28
N ARG A 123 -13.51 9.29 -0.62
CA ARG A 123 -13.68 8.73 -1.98
C ARG A 123 -15.16 8.60 -2.34
N GLU A 124 -15.98 8.09 -1.42
CA GLU A 124 -17.41 7.88 -1.65
C GLU A 124 -18.19 9.18 -1.89
N ILE A 125 -17.78 10.29 -1.28
CA ILE A 125 -18.40 11.62 -1.49
C ILE A 125 -17.86 12.35 -2.73
N GLY A 126 -17.00 11.69 -3.51
CA GLY A 126 -16.47 12.20 -4.77
C GLY A 126 -15.17 13.00 -4.65
N ALA A 127 -14.39 12.80 -3.58
CA ALA A 127 -13.04 13.35 -3.53
C ALA A 127 -12.12 12.64 -4.54
N SER A 128 -11.26 13.40 -5.20
CA SER A 128 -10.28 12.85 -6.14
C SER A 128 -9.19 12.06 -5.41
N GLU A 129 -8.62 11.05 -6.07
CA GLU A 129 -7.51 10.28 -5.47
C GLU A 129 -6.32 11.18 -5.12
N ARG A 130 -6.09 12.27 -5.87
CA ARG A 130 -5.04 13.25 -5.56
C ARG A 130 -5.30 13.97 -4.23
N LEU A 131 -6.55 14.36 -3.97
CA LEU A 131 -6.94 14.97 -2.69
C LEU A 131 -6.86 13.97 -1.54
N VAL A 132 -7.33 12.74 -1.76
CA VAL A 132 -7.28 11.67 -0.74
C VAL A 132 -5.84 11.33 -0.35
N HIS A 133 -4.90 11.36 -1.30
CA HIS A 133 -3.47 11.19 -0.98
C HIS A 133 -2.92 12.36 -0.16
N ALA A 134 -3.29 13.61 -0.47
CA ALA A 134 -2.86 14.76 0.31
C ALA A 134 -3.43 14.72 1.75
N GLU A 135 -4.70 14.36 1.91
CA GLU A 135 -5.34 14.13 3.21
C GLU A 135 -4.65 13.01 3.99
N ARG A 136 -4.35 11.88 3.34
CA ARG A 136 -3.63 10.76 3.94
C ARG A 136 -2.28 11.21 4.51
N ASP A 137 -1.49 11.92 3.70
CA ASP A 137 -0.16 12.34 4.10
C ASP A 137 -0.22 13.36 5.25
N GLY A 138 -1.24 14.23 5.27
CA GLY A 138 -1.54 15.08 6.42
C GLY A 138 -1.83 14.28 7.70
N TRP A 139 -2.67 13.24 7.61
CA TRP A 139 -2.94 12.38 8.76
C TRP A 139 -1.74 11.55 9.23
N ILE A 140 -0.78 11.24 8.35
CA ILE A 140 0.46 10.56 8.73
C ILE A 140 1.28 11.47 9.64
N LEU A 141 1.40 12.75 9.30
CA LEU A 141 2.10 13.74 10.13
C LEU A 141 1.44 13.88 11.51
N MET A 142 0.11 13.93 11.55
CA MET A 142 -0.65 14.02 12.80
C MET A 142 -0.51 12.76 13.65
N THR A 143 -0.60 11.58 13.03
CA THR A 143 -0.46 10.29 13.70
C THR A 143 0.93 10.10 14.29
N ALA A 144 1.98 10.57 13.60
CA ALA A 144 3.35 10.45 14.08
C ALA A 144 3.59 11.19 15.39
N ARG A 145 2.88 12.31 15.63
CA ARG A 145 3.02 13.13 16.85
C ARG A 145 1.99 12.77 17.93
N TRP A 146 0.74 12.47 17.53
CA TRP A 146 -0.39 12.29 18.44
C TRP A 146 -1.28 11.09 18.06
N PRO A 147 -0.77 9.86 18.15
CA PRO A 147 -1.51 8.67 17.71
C PRO A 147 -2.81 8.42 18.50
N ASP A 148 -2.85 8.79 19.78
CA ASP A 148 -4.04 8.60 20.63
C ASP A 148 -5.10 9.67 20.37
N ARG A 149 -4.70 10.94 20.20
CA ARG A 149 -5.61 12.05 19.91
C ARG A 149 -6.27 11.94 18.54
N VAL A 150 -5.54 11.47 17.53
CA VAL A 150 -6.11 11.23 16.20
C VAL A 150 -7.34 10.33 16.29
N ARG A 151 -7.29 9.28 17.11
CA ARG A 151 -8.45 8.38 17.33
C ARG A 151 -9.63 9.08 17.99
N GLU A 152 -9.37 10.00 18.91
CA GLU A 152 -10.41 10.78 19.59
C GLU A 152 -11.11 11.77 18.65
N TRP A 153 -10.40 12.35 17.67
CA TRP A 153 -10.98 13.31 16.71
C TRP A 153 -11.74 12.65 15.55
N MET A 154 -11.46 11.39 15.23
CA MET A 154 -12.06 10.72 14.06
C MET A 154 -13.59 10.68 14.07
N PRO A 155 -14.30 10.38 15.19
CA PRO A 155 -15.75 10.40 15.22
C PRO A 155 -16.35 11.76 14.82
N SER A 156 -15.81 12.86 15.36
CA SER A 156 -16.26 14.22 15.00
C SER A 156 -15.96 14.55 13.55
N LYS A 157 -14.76 14.19 13.05
CA LYS A 157 -14.39 14.39 11.64
C LYS A 157 -15.30 13.62 10.68
N LEU A 158 -15.67 12.40 11.02
CA LEU A 158 -16.61 11.61 10.24
C LEU A 158 -18.02 12.22 10.26
N ALA A 159 -18.49 12.70 11.41
CA ALA A 159 -19.79 13.37 11.52
C ALA A 159 -19.84 14.66 10.69
N GLN A 160 -18.74 15.41 10.60
CA GLN A 160 -18.66 16.61 9.77
C GLN A 160 -18.88 16.30 8.27
N LEU A 161 -18.58 15.08 7.79
CA LEU A 161 -18.85 14.67 6.40
C LEU A 161 -20.35 14.48 6.10
N GLU A 162 -21.22 14.58 7.11
CA GLU A 162 -22.67 14.67 6.90
C GLU A 162 -23.11 16.08 6.49
N ASP A 163 -22.29 17.11 6.72
CA ASP A 163 -22.55 18.47 6.29
C ASP A 163 -22.38 18.59 4.76
N PRO A 164 -23.45 18.93 4.00
CA PRO A 164 -23.37 19.11 2.56
C PRO A 164 -22.34 20.16 2.12
N ARG A 165 -22.06 21.17 2.97
CA ARG A 165 -21.07 22.22 2.69
C ARG A 165 -19.65 21.66 2.73
N LEU A 166 -19.33 20.81 3.71
CA LEU A 166 -18.02 20.16 3.77
C LEU A 166 -17.84 19.17 2.62
N VAL A 167 -18.88 18.42 2.27
CA VAL A 167 -18.86 17.57 1.08
C VAL A 167 -18.59 18.39 -0.19
N ARG A 168 -19.26 19.53 -0.33
CA ARG A 168 -19.05 20.45 -1.45
C ARG A 168 -17.61 20.99 -1.47
N LEU A 169 -17.04 21.33 -0.32
CA LEU A 169 -15.65 21.78 -0.21
C LEU A 169 -14.68 20.73 -0.78
N TYR A 170 -14.79 19.46 -0.34
CA TYR A 170 -13.93 18.38 -0.86
C TYR A 170 -14.06 18.20 -2.37
N GLN A 171 -15.27 18.33 -2.92
CA GLN A 171 -15.48 18.25 -4.37
C GLN A 171 -14.85 19.42 -5.13
N VAL A 172 -14.96 20.65 -4.59
CA VAL A 172 -14.34 21.84 -5.19
C VAL A 172 -12.81 21.73 -5.14
N LEU A 173 -12.25 21.36 -3.99
CA LEU A 173 -10.80 21.12 -3.83
C LEU A 173 -10.30 20.03 -4.76
N SER A 174 -11.08 18.96 -4.96
CA SER A 174 -10.73 17.88 -5.89
C SER A 174 -10.60 18.39 -7.33
N ARG A 175 -11.55 19.21 -7.78
CA ARG A 175 -11.51 19.81 -9.13
C ARG A 175 -10.33 20.77 -9.28
N LEU A 176 -10.04 21.56 -8.24
CA LEU A 176 -8.89 22.48 -8.23
C LEU A 176 -7.56 21.73 -8.39
N LEU A 177 -7.40 20.59 -7.72
CA LEU A 177 -6.18 19.77 -7.78
C LEU A 177 -6.04 18.98 -9.09
N GLU A 178 -7.15 18.65 -9.76
CA GLU A 178 -7.16 17.99 -11.06
C GLU A 178 -6.96 18.96 -12.24
N GLY A 179 -7.34 20.23 -12.05
CA GLY A 179 -7.21 21.28 -13.05
C GLY A 179 -5.76 21.64 -13.36
N GLY A 180 -5.48 21.95 -14.63
CA GLY A 180 -4.15 22.41 -15.07
C GLY A 180 -3.88 23.89 -14.76
N GLU A 181 -4.92 24.74 -14.86
CA GLU A 181 -4.84 26.17 -14.57
C GLU A 181 -5.49 26.50 -13.21
N ILE A 182 -5.28 27.72 -12.70
CA ILE A 182 -5.90 28.19 -11.47
C ILE A 182 -7.30 28.74 -11.80
N ASP A 183 -8.35 28.05 -11.34
CA ASP A 183 -9.72 28.55 -11.43
C ASP A 183 -10.03 29.42 -10.20
N GLU A 184 -9.98 30.74 -10.39
CA GLU A 184 -10.21 31.71 -9.32
C GLU A 184 -11.64 31.65 -8.77
N ALA A 185 -12.63 31.27 -9.59
CA ALA A 185 -14.02 31.16 -9.12
C ALA A 185 -14.19 29.98 -8.17
N LEU A 186 -13.58 28.83 -8.49
CA LEU A 186 -13.55 27.67 -7.60
C LEU A 186 -12.73 27.93 -6.32
N LEU A 187 -11.64 28.70 -6.41
CA LEU A 187 -10.88 29.12 -5.23
C LEU A 187 -11.71 30.02 -4.29
N GLU A 188 -12.41 31.01 -4.83
CA GLU A 188 -13.28 31.89 -4.05
C GLU A 188 -14.44 31.09 -3.41
N GLU A 189 -15.05 30.16 -4.15
CA GLU A 189 -16.09 29.26 -3.63
C GLU A 189 -15.58 28.43 -2.44
N ALA A 190 -14.40 27.79 -2.58
CA ALA A 190 -13.81 27.03 -1.49
C ALA A 190 -13.46 27.91 -0.28
N ALA A 191 -12.92 29.11 -0.49
CA ALA A 191 -12.62 30.05 0.58
C ALA A 191 -13.87 30.52 1.34
N ASP A 192 -14.98 30.77 0.62
CA ASP A 192 -16.25 31.14 1.24
C ASP A 192 -16.81 30.00 2.11
N ILE A 193 -16.78 28.76 1.60
CA ILE A 193 -17.23 27.60 2.36
C ILE A 193 -16.36 27.40 3.61
N MET A 194 -15.04 27.48 3.48
CA MET A 194 -14.12 27.35 4.62
C MET A 194 -14.33 28.44 5.68
N ALA A 195 -14.58 29.69 5.27
CA ALA A 195 -14.82 30.77 6.22
C ALA A 195 -16.10 30.52 7.04
N VAL A 196 -17.19 30.07 6.40
CA VAL A 196 -18.44 29.73 7.10
C VAL A 196 -18.23 28.58 8.08
N LEU A 197 -17.54 27.52 7.66
CA LEU A 197 -17.26 26.36 8.52
C LEU A 197 -16.35 26.74 9.70
N ALA A 198 -15.37 27.62 9.48
CA ALA A 198 -14.49 28.13 10.53
C ALA A 198 -15.25 28.99 11.56
N GLU A 199 -16.19 29.83 11.11
CA GLU A 199 -17.05 30.62 12.00
C GLU A 199 -17.92 29.75 12.89
N GLU A 200 -18.53 28.70 12.34
CA GLU A 200 -19.38 27.78 13.09
C GLU A 200 -18.61 26.94 14.10
N ALA A 201 -17.43 26.44 13.71
CA ALA A 201 -16.55 25.70 14.62
C ALA A 201 -16.11 26.58 15.81
N HIS A 202 -15.77 27.85 15.54
CA HIS A 202 -15.41 28.82 16.57
C HIS A 202 -16.60 29.15 17.49
N ALA A 203 -17.80 29.28 16.94
CA ALA A 203 -19.01 29.58 17.72
C ALA A 203 -19.53 28.38 18.52
N GLY A 204 -19.33 27.16 18.02
CA GLY A 204 -19.81 25.91 18.62
C GLY A 204 -18.94 25.37 19.76
N GLY A 205 -17.75 25.93 19.97
CA GLY A 205 -16.80 25.38 20.94
C GLY A 205 -16.24 24.01 20.57
N ASP A 206 -16.47 23.55 19.32
CA ASP A 206 -15.91 22.31 18.72
C ASP A 206 -14.43 22.50 18.35
N VAL A 207 -13.75 23.35 19.12
CA VAL A 207 -12.36 23.72 19.00
C VAL A 207 -11.60 22.53 19.55
N MET A 208 -10.72 21.94 18.73
CA MET A 208 -9.61 21.15 19.28
C MET A 208 -9.02 21.97 20.41
N SER A 209 -9.09 21.51 21.66
CA SER A 209 -8.98 22.38 22.83
C SER A 209 -7.68 23.20 22.81
N GLU A 210 -7.62 24.36 23.46
CA GLU A 210 -6.35 25.12 23.59
C GLU A 210 -5.22 24.24 24.18
N ASP A 211 -5.55 23.24 25.01
CA ASP A 211 -4.65 22.20 25.51
C ASP A 211 -4.17 21.19 24.44
N ASP A 212 -4.91 20.99 23.34
CA ASP A 212 -4.50 20.18 22.18
C ASP A 212 -3.57 20.94 21.23
N LEU A 213 -3.49 22.27 21.37
CA LEU A 213 -2.73 23.20 20.51
C LEU A 213 -1.44 23.73 21.15
N GLU A 214 -1.06 23.27 22.36
CA GLU A 214 0.15 23.74 23.05
C GLU A 214 1.43 23.60 22.20
N ASP A 215 1.47 22.64 21.27
CA ASP A 215 2.49 22.51 20.23
C ASP A 215 1.88 22.78 18.84
N GLY A 216 1.85 24.04 18.40
CA GLY A 216 1.33 24.44 17.08
C GLY A 216 2.09 23.91 15.84
N LEU A 217 3.23 23.23 16.07
CA LEU A 217 4.16 22.72 15.05
C LEU A 217 3.54 21.79 14.00
N PRO A 218 2.64 20.83 14.34
CA PRO A 218 2.06 19.95 13.33
C PRO A 218 1.08 20.67 12.38
N PHE A 219 0.38 21.71 12.86
CA PHE A 219 -0.50 22.53 12.02
C PHE A 219 0.28 23.46 11.08
N ASP A 220 1.37 24.05 11.58
CA ASP A 220 2.30 24.81 10.73
C ASP A 220 2.94 23.92 9.65
N LEU A 221 3.24 22.66 10.00
CA LEU A 221 3.75 21.67 9.06
C LEU A 221 2.69 21.24 8.04
N LEU A 222 1.42 21.11 8.43
CA LEU A 222 0.31 20.85 7.50
C LEU A 222 0.11 22.02 6.53
N ASP A 223 0.19 23.26 7.01
CA ASP A 223 0.11 24.46 6.17
C ASP A 223 1.29 24.56 5.20
N ALA A 224 2.51 24.26 5.67
CA ALA A 224 3.69 24.21 4.81
C ALA A 224 3.58 23.09 3.78
N PHE A 225 3.18 21.88 4.20
CA PHE A 225 2.98 20.73 3.35
C PHE A 225 1.95 21.00 2.25
N ALA A 226 0.81 21.61 2.58
CA ALA A 226 -0.21 21.96 1.59
C ALA A 226 0.34 22.86 0.47
N VAL A 227 1.27 23.76 0.79
CA VAL A 227 1.89 24.68 -0.18
C VAL A 227 3.03 24.04 -0.95
N GLU A 228 3.74 23.10 -0.35
CA GLU A 228 4.71 22.25 -1.06
C GLU A 228 4.03 21.32 -2.07
N VAL A 229 2.83 20.81 -1.74
CA VAL A 229 2.05 19.90 -2.58
C VAL A 229 1.39 20.65 -3.75
N ASP A 230 0.83 21.84 -3.52
CA ASP A 230 0.23 22.66 -4.58
C ASP A 230 0.38 24.18 -4.33
N PRO A 231 1.00 24.96 -5.24
CA PRO A 231 1.13 26.41 -5.12
C PRO A 231 -0.19 27.18 -4.94
N ARG A 232 -1.32 26.61 -5.38
CA ARG A 232 -2.67 27.18 -5.18
C ARG A 232 -3.04 27.32 -3.72
N ALA A 233 -2.48 26.49 -2.85
CA ALA A 233 -2.67 26.61 -1.42
C ALA A 233 -2.18 27.98 -0.91
N GLN A 234 -1.11 28.56 -1.49
CA GLN A 234 -0.71 29.93 -1.15
C GLN A 234 -1.81 30.96 -1.46
N ARG A 235 -2.44 30.84 -2.63
CA ARG A 235 -3.53 31.72 -3.04
C ARG A 235 -4.74 31.59 -2.12
N MET A 236 -5.07 30.36 -1.73
CA MET A 236 -6.12 30.08 -0.77
C MET A 236 -5.86 30.73 0.60
N ARG A 237 -4.60 30.79 1.06
CA ARG A 237 -4.25 31.42 2.35
C ARG A 237 -4.53 32.91 2.31
N ASP A 238 -4.18 33.55 1.20
CA ASP A 238 -4.44 34.97 1.01
C ASP A 238 -5.94 35.29 0.98
N LEU A 239 -6.76 34.39 0.40
CA LEU A 239 -8.22 34.50 0.40
C LEU A 239 -8.84 34.33 1.78
N MET A 240 -8.33 33.39 2.59
CA MET A 240 -8.76 33.20 3.98
C MET A 240 -8.37 34.39 4.87
N ARG A 241 -7.17 34.97 4.66
CA ARG A 241 -6.72 36.17 5.40
C ARG A 241 -7.60 37.38 5.14
N LYS A 242 -8.03 37.59 3.89
CA LYS A 242 -9.01 38.65 3.55
C LYS A 242 -10.34 38.47 4.28
N ARG A 243 -10.69 37.23 4.64
CA ARG A 243 -11.90 36.87 5.39
C ARG A 243 -11.66 36.83 6.91
N GLY A 244 -10.50 37.28 7.39
CA GLY A 244 -10.21 37.44 8.81
C GLY A 244 -9.60 36.22 9.49
N TRP A 245 -9.12 35.22 8.75
CA TRP A 245 -8.51 33.99 9.28
C TRP A 245 -7.01 33.91 8.94
N GLU A 246 -6.14 33.70 9.95
CA GLU A 246 -4.68 33.65 9.74
C GLU A 246 -4.22 32.35 9.08
N SER A 247 -4.92 31.25 9.36
CA SER A 247 -4.73 29.91 8.78
C SER A 247 -6.08 29.22 8.56
N TRP A 248 -6.11 28.19 7.72
CA TRP A 248 -7.25 27.26 7.61
C TRP A 248 -7.05 25.99 8.43
N THR A 249 -5.82 25.69 8.88
CA THR A 249 -5.54 24.57 9.80
C THR A 249 -5.60 25.02 11.25
N ARG A 250 -5.23 26.27 11.53
CA ARG A 250 -5.39 26.91 12.84
C ARG A 250 -6.51 27.95 12.78
N GLN A 251 -7.53 27.80 13.63
CA GLN A 251 -8.70 28.68 13.70
C GLN A 251 -8.38 30.01 14.42
N GLU A 252 -7.27 30.66 14.06
CA GLU A 252 -6.84 31.95 14.63
C GLU A 252 -7.37 33.11 13.78
N ARG A 253 -8.02 34.09 14.43
CA ARG A 253 -8.47 35.32 13.77
C ARG A 253 -7.29 36.26 13.55
N VAL A 254 -7.26 36.93 12.39
CA VAL A 254 -6.29 38.01 12.11
C VAL A 254 -6.49 39.13 13.13
N ALA A 255 -5.45 39.46 13.90
CA ALA A 255 -5.52 40.56 14.85
C ALA A 255 -5.65 41.92 14.11
N GLY A 256 -6.87 42.44 13.98
CA GLY A 256 -7.16 43.73 13.34
C GLY A 256 -8.66 43.98 13.12
N PRO A 257 -9.10 45.24 12.91
CA PRO A 257 -10.51 45.58 12.87
C PRO A 257 -11.20 44.88 11.69
N VAL A 258 -12.25 44.12 12.03
CA VAL A 258 -13.17 43.47 11.08
C VAL A 258 -13.70 44.53 10.11
N PRO A 259 -13.42 44.45 8.79
CA PRO A 259 -14.06 45.33 7.83
C PRO A 259 -15.56 44.97 7.77
N PRO A 260 -16.47 45.97 7.72
CA PRO A 260 -17.90 45.71 7.78
C PRO A 260 -18.34 44.87 6.58
N VAL A 261 -19.13 43.84 6.86
CA VAL A 261 -19.83 43.03 5.85
C VAL A 261 -20.74 43.97 5.08
N VAL A 262 -20.39 44.23 3.81
CA VAL A 262 -21.26 44.99 2.91
C VAL A 262 -22.41 44.08 2.52
N GLU A 263 -23.54 44.20 3.23
CA GLU A 263 -24.83 43.69 2.76
C GLU A 263 -25.10 44.29 1.38
N ARG A 264 -24.94 43.49 0.33
CA ARG A 264 -25.43 43.84 -0.99
C ARG A 264 -26.95 43.83 -0.92
N GLN A 265 -27.52 45.02 -0.73
CA GLN A 265 -28.94 45.27 -0.94
C GLN A 265 -29.31 44.76 -2.34
N ARG A 266 -30.22 43.79 -2.37
CA ARG A 266 -30.92 43.40 -3.59
C ARG A 266 -31.68 44.63 -4.11
N THR A 267 -31.44 45.01 -5.35
CA THR A 267 -32.39 45.76 -6.17
C THR A 267 -32.36 45.18 -7.56
#